data_AF-A0A6I1JW93-F1
#
_entry.id   AF-A0A6I1JW93-F1
#
_cell.length_a   1.000
_cell.length_b   1.000
_cell.length_c   1.000
_cell.angle_alpha   90.00
_cell.angle_beta   90.00
_cell.angle_gamma   90.00
#
_symmetry.space_group_name_H-M   'P 1'
#
loop_
_entity.id
_entity.type
_entity.pdbx_description
1 polymer ?
#
loop_
_entity_poly.entity_id
_entity_poly.type
_entity_poly.pdbx_seq_one_letter_code
_entity_poly.pdbx_strand_id
1 'polypeptide(L)'
;AFPTATTIDHRDDLDRVQRELAGVPGVSVLIYDQTCAAEKRRRRKRGTFPDPVKRVIINEAVCEGCGDCGVVSNCVSVQPLDTEFGRKRTIDQSSCNKDFSCVKGFCPSFVTVHGAEPKKGRAMAVEADISGLPEPVIPTIEHTYNVLIEGVGGTGIVTVGAILGMACHLEKKGVGLIDMAGLAQKGGEVFSHMRIARVPEDIHSIRVHAGSADLVLSGDIVIAGGKKSLAGMKPTTKVVVNTVETLPGQFTRDANFSLPSERLKRAIISHASRETTHLVDAQRLATALMGNSIATNLFLVGYAWQIGGLPLTAAAIERAIELNGEAVKMNITAFRWGRLCAHDREAVEKLVAPITAPSGVERLSSSLEEIIARRVDQLTRYQSAAYAERYRGLVEAVRKAEADKAPGKQGLTEAVARYLYKLMAYKDEYEVARLYTDGNFLKQVAKTFDGQDLKFEFHLAPPLLAKPDPATGVPRKMSFGPWMMTAYKVLASLKGLRGTAFDIFGYTHERKTERQLIRDYEALLAEILGKLTPDNHALAVGLASIPEKIRGFGHVKARHLDVAKKEEAALLAEFRSGPKPEVKLAAE
;
A
#
# COMPACT_ATOMS: atom_id res chain seq x y z
N ALA A 1 19.99 28.15 -30.89
CA ALA A 1 18.93 27.38 -31.57
C ALA A 1 19.34 25.92 -31.61
N PHE A 2 18.39 24.98 -31.55
CA PHE A 2 18.70 23.55 -31.72
C PHE A 2 19.11 23.24 -33.17
N PRO A 3 19.91 22.20 -33.43
CA PRO A 3 20.18 21.70 -34.78
C PRO A 3 18.90 21.41 -35.56
N THR A 4 18.95 21.51 -36.89
CA THR A 4 17.77 21.35 -37.77
C THR A 4 17.13 19.96 -37.72
N ALA A 5 17.87 18.93 -37.33
CA ALA A 5 17.36 17.56 -37.18
C ALA A 5 16.82 17.24 -35.77
N THR A 6 16.75 18.22 -34.86
CA THR A 6 16.25 17.99 -33.50
C THR A 6 14.74 17.83 -33.50
N THR A 7 14.25 16.71 -32.96
CA THR A 7 12.83 16.50 -32.64
C THR A 7 12.58 16.72 -31.15
N ILE A 8 11.35 17.07 -30.80
CA ILE A 8 10.87 17.15 -29.42
C ILE A 8 9.71 16.17 -29.29
N ASP A 9 9.96 15.06 -28.63
CA ASP A 9 9.01 13.96 -28.48
C ASP A 9 8.49 13.89 -27.04
N HIS A 10 7.28 13.35 -26.86
CA HIS A 10 6.77 13.09 -25.53
C HIS A 10 7.51 11.89 -24.93
N ARG A 11 7.69 11.86 -23.60
CA ARG A 11 8.38 10.76 -22.89
C ARG A 11 7.81 9.35 -23.15
N ASP A 12 6.57 9.28 -23.65
CA ASP A 12 5.92 8.01 -23.96
C ASP A 12 6.47 7.38 -25.23
N ASP A 13 7.11 8.18 -26.07
CA ASP A 13 7.77 7.76 -27.30
C ASP A 13 9.25 7.41 -27.09
N LEU A 14 9.73 7.36 -25.83
CA LEU A 14 11.15 7.17 -25.52
C LEU A 14 11.74 5.93 -26.19
N ASP A 15 11.07 4.79 -26.13
CA ASP A 15 11.55 3.54 -26.77
C ASP A 15 11.60 3.68 -28.29
N ARG A 16 10.58 4.32 -28.90
CA ARG A 16 10.57 4.61 -30.34
C ARG A 16 11.76 5.49 -30.73
N VAL A 17 11.95 6.61 -30.02
CA VAL A 17 13.04 7.57 -30.26
C VAL A 17 14.40 6.89 -30.06
N GLN A 18 14.56 6.05 -29.02
CA GLN A 18 15.80 5.30 -28.80
C GLN A 18 16.11 4.34 -29.97
N ARG A 19 15.10 3.64 -30.49
CA ARG A 19 15.26 2.76 -31.66
C ARG A 19 15.58 3.54 -32.93
N GLU A 20 14.90 4.68 -33.14
CA GLU A 20 15.17 5.56 -34.28
C GLU A 20 16.60 6.11 -34.23
N LEU A 21 17.03 6.66 -33.08
CA LEU A 21 18.39 7.16 -32.88
C LEU A 21 19.45 6.08 -33.03
N ALA A 22 19.18 4.85 -32.55
CA ALA A 22 20.08 3.71 -32.72
C ALA A 22 20.29 3.32 -34.20
N GLY A 23 19.35 3.67 -35.09
CA GLY A 23 19.46 3.46 -36.53
C GLY A 23 20.20 4.58 -37.28
N VAL A 24 20.50 5.71 -36.63
CA VAL A 24 21.18 6.86 -37.27
C VAL A 24 22.70 6.60 -37.31
N PRO A 25 23.35 6.61 -38.50
CA PRO A 25 24.79 6.48 -38.59
C PRO A 25 25.52 7.64 -37.90
N GLY A 26 26.59 7.34 -37.15
CA GLY A 26 27.40 8.33 -36.44
C GLY A 26 27.01 8.51 -34.98
N VAL A 27 27.03 9.75 -34.47
CA VAL A 27 26.74 10.06 -33.07
C VAL A 27 25.34 10.66 -32.95
N SER A 28 24.43 9.92 -32.33
CA SER A 28 23.11 10.40 -31.91
C SER A 28 23.15 10.91 -30.47
N VAL A 29 22.45 12.01 -30.17
CA VAL A 29 22.30 12.53 -28.80
C VAL A 29 20.83 12.54 -28.42
N LEU A 30 20.50 11.90 -27.29
CA LEU A 30 19.19 12.00 -26.65
C LEU A 30 19.31 12.83 -25.39
N ILE A 31 18.61 13.96 -25.35
CA ILE A 31 18.52 14.80 -24.14
C ILE A 31 17.20 14.47 -23.44
N TYR A 32 17.27 13.78 -22.31
CA TYR A 32 16.10 13.48 -21.50
C TYR A 32 15.86 14.60 -20.47
N ASP A 33 15.07 15.60 -20.85
CA ASP A 33 14.64 16.66 -19.92
C ASP A 33 13.29 16.32 -19.28
N GLN A 34 13.33 15.80 -18.06
CA GLN A 34 12.12 15.58 -17.26
C GLN A 34 12.32 16.02 -15.82
N THR A 35 11.46 16.91 -15.35
CA THR A 35 11.39 17.24 -13.93
C THR A 35 10.99 16.01 -13.11
N CYS A 36 11.84 15.60 -12.17
CA CYS A 36 11.56 14.47 -11.30
C CYS A 36 10.36 14.74 -10.38
N ALA A 37 9.78 13.68 -9.82
CA ALA A 37 8.57 13.79 -9.00
C ALA A 37 8.76 14.65 -7.73
N ALA A 38 9.93 14.55 -7.09
CA ALA A 38 10.25 15.34 -5.89
C ALA A 38 10.31 16.84 -6.21
N GLU A 39 10.94 17.21 -7.33
CA GLU A 39 11.01 18.60 -7.77
C GLU A 39 9.64 19.12 -8.21
N LYS A 40 8.81 18.32 -8.90
CA LYS A 40 7.40 18.68 -9.20
C LYS A 40 6.62 19.02 -7.93
N ARG A 41 6.75 18.19 -6.88
CA ARG A 41 6.08 18.43 -5.59
C ARG A 41 6.57 19.71 -4.94
N ARG A 42 7.88 19.95 -4.93
CA ARG A 42 8.49 21.18 -4.39
C ARG A 42 8.01 22.43 -5.14
N ARG A 43 8.01 22.39 -6.48
CA ARG A 43 7.55 23.52 -7.30
C ARG A 43 6.06 23.79 -7.15
N ARG A 44 5.22 22.75 -7.06
CA ARG A 44 3.77 22.90 -6.78
C ARG A 44 3.51 23.56 -5.44
N LYS A 45 4.22 23.16 -4.38
CA LYS A 45 4.16 23.83 -3.07
C LYS A 45 4.51 25.31 -3.17
N ARG A 46 5.49 25.66 -4.02
CA ARG A 46 5.91 27.05 -4.29
C ARG A 46 5.03 27.79 -5.30
N GLY A 47 3.98 27.17 -5.84
CA GLY A 47 3.16 27.76 -6.90
C GLY A 47 3.86 27.94 -8.26
N THR A 48 5.03 27.32 -8.46
CA THR A 48 5.86 27.44 -9.69
C THR A 48 5.67 26.29 -10.66
N PHE A 49 4.66 25.44 -10.46
CA PHE A 49 4.34 24.33 -11.33
C PHE A 49 2.82 24.04 -11.30
N PRO A 50 2.20 23.66 -12.44
CA PRO A 50 0.78 23.39 -12.48
C PRO A 50 0.35 22.31 -11.47
N ASP A 51 -0.70 22.59 -10.71
CA ASP A 51 -1.32 21.63 -9.81
C ASP A 51 -2.70 21.20 -10.34
N PRO A 52 -2.82 20.01 -10.97
CA PRO A 52 -4.09 19.55 -11.50
C PRO A 52 -5.14 19.38 -10.38
N VAL A 53 -6.32 19.94 -10.60
CA VAL A 53 -7.52 19.76 -9.74
C VAL A 53 -8.22 18.44 -10.08
N LYS A 54 -7.42 17.36 -10.11
CA LYS A 54 -7.91 15.99 -10.30
C LYS A 54 -7.09 15.02 -9.47
N ARG A 55 -7.75 13.98 -8.99
CA ARG A 55 -7.17 12.88 -8.23
C ARG A 55 -7.47 11.56 -8.90
N VAL A 56 -6.73 10.53 -8.53
CA VAL A 56 -6.98 9.18 -8.99
C VAL A 56 -7.32 8.33 -7.77
N ILE A 57 -8.36 7.52 -7.91
CA ILE A 57 -8.80 6.55 -6.91
C ILE A 57 -8.90 5.18 -7.55
N ILE A 58 -8.69 4.15 -6.74
CA ILE A 58 -8.83 2.75 -7.14
C ILE A 58 -10.10 2.22 -6.49
N ASN A 59 -11.04 1.72 -7.30
CA ASN A 59 -12.15 0.93 -6.77
C ASN A 59 -11.57 -0.42 -6.28
N GLU A 60 -11.49 -0.57 -4.96
CA GLU A 60 -10.85 -1.71 -4.30
C GLU A 60 -11.59 -3.02 -4.58
N ALA A 61 -12.91 -2.95 -4.76
CA ALA A 61 -13.73 -4.10 -5.12
C ALA A 61 -13.42 -4.58 -6.55
N VAL A 62 -13.13 -3.67 -7.49
CA VAL A 62 -12.72 -4.01 -8.87
C VAL A 62 -11.25 -4.40 -8.97
N CYS A 63 -10.38 -3.87 -8.12
CA CYS A 63 -8.95 -4.18 -8.15
C CYS A 63 -8.67 -5.69 -7.97
N GLU A 64 -7.76 -6.25 -8.76
CA GLU A 64 -7.32 -7.66 -8.63
C GLU A 64 -5.97 -7.80 -7.93
N GLY A 65 -5.36 -6.70 -7.48
CA GLY A 65 -4.06 -6.74 -6.78
C GLY A 65 -2.91 -7.30 -7.63
N CYS A 66 -2.99 -7.17 -8.96
CA CYS A 66 -2.03 -7.76 -9.91
C CYS A 66 -0.67 -7.05 -9.95
N GLY A 67 -0.56 -5.83 -9.41
CA GLY A 67 0.69 -5.06 -9.37
C GLY A 67 1.09 -4.38 -10.68
N ASP A 68 0.35 -4.56 -11.78
CA ASP A 68 0.71 -3.97 -13.09
C ASP A 68 0.85 -2.44 -13.04
N CYS A 69 -0.05 -1.78 -12.31
CA CYS A 69 0.05 -0.34 -12.04
C CYS A 69 1.35 0.07 -11.34
N GLY A 70 1.92 -0.79 -10.49
CA GLY A 70 3.23 -0.59 -9.87
C GLY A 70 4.37 -0.75 -10.88
N VAL A 71 4.32 -1.80 -11.70
CA VAL A 71 5.34 -2.09 -12.72
C VAL A 71 5.48 -0.95 -13.72
N VAL A 72 4.36 -0.42 -14.23
CA VAL A 72 4.38 0.64 -15.25
C VAL A 72 4.69 2.04 -14.71
N SER A 73 4.47 2.28 -13.41
CA SER A 73 4.60 3.62 -12.82
C SER A 73 5.80 3.78 -11.89
N ASN A 74 6.33 2.68 -11.35
CA ASN A 74 7.28 2.68 -10.25
C ASN A 74 6.82 3.60 -9.10
N CYS A 75 5.50 3.62 -8.83
CA CYS A 75 4.88 4.56 -7.90
C CYS A 75 4.74 3.98 -6.50
N VAL A 76 5.54 4.52 -5.57
CA VAL A 76 5.46 4.22 -4.14
C VAL A 76 4.21 4.80 -3.45
N SER A 77 3.35 5.54 -4.15
CA SER A 77 2.05 5.97 -3.59
C SER A 77 0.93 4.96 -3.86
N VAL A 78 1.17 3.96 -4.72
CA VAL A 78 0.26 2.83 -4.91
C VAL A 78 0.57 1.80 -3.82
N GLN A 79 -0.22 1.82 -2.77
CA GLN A 79 -0.03 1.00 -1.57
C GLN A 79 -0.88 -0.28 -1.62
N PRO A 80 -0.46 -1.36 -0.95
CA PRO A 80 -1.32 -2.52 -0.76
C PRO A 80 -2.51 -2.15 0.13
N LEU A 81 -3.62 -2.87 -0.05
CA LEU A 81 -4.75 -2.84 0.88
C LEU A 81 -5.25 -4.26 1.04
N ASP A 82 -5.21 -4.80 2.25
CA ASP A 82 -5.75 -6.13 2.52
C ASP A 82 -7.26 -6.05 2.74
N THR A 83 -7.98 -6.95 2.08
CA THR A 83 -9.45 -7.01 2.10
C THR A 83 -9.90 -8.46 2.23
N GLU A 84 -11.17 -8.66 2.57
CA GLU A 84 -11.78 -10.00 2.66
C GLU A 84 -11.70 -10.79 1.34
N PHE A 85 -11.57 -10.07 0.21
CA PHE A 85 -11.45 -10.65 -1.13
C PHE A 85 -9.99 -10.70 -1.63
N GLY A 86 -9.04 -10.72 -0.70
CA GLY A 86 -7.61 -10.77 -0.94
C GLY A 86 -6.96 -9.40 -1.07
N ARG A 87 -5.66 -9.38 -1.35
CA ARG A 87 -4.86 -8.16 -1.45
C ARG A 87 -5.24 -7.30 -2.65
N LYS A 88 -5.47 -6.01 -2.41
CA LYS A 88 -5.85 -4.97 -3.38
C LYS A 88 -4.79 -3.87 -3.43
N ARG A 89 -5.12 -2.78 -4.10
CA ARG A 89 -4.31 -1.57 -4.19
C ARG A 89 -5.15 -0.36 -3.83
N THR A 90 -4.54 0.57 -3.14
CA THR A 90 -5.08 1.90 -2.85
C THR A 90 -4.03 2.97 -3.20
N ILE A 91 -4.44 4.23 -3.23
CA ILE A 91 -3.53 5.35 -3.50
C ILE A 91 -3.46 6.19 -2.23
N ASP A 92 -2.25 6.33 -1.68
CA ASP A 92 -1.98 7.33 -0.67
C ASP A 92 -2.04 8.73 -1.32
N GLN A 93 -3.14 9.44 -1.02
CA GLN A 93 -3.43 10.76 -1.58
C GLN A 93 -2.47 11.85 -1.06
N SER A 94 -1.83 11.61 0.08
CA SER A 94 -0.90 12.55 0.73
C SER A 94 0.48 12.53 0.07
N SER A 95 0.95 11.35 -0.33
CA SER A 95 2.24 11.17 -1.03
C SER A 95 2.13 11.24 -2.56
N CYS A 96 0.92 11.16 -3.12
CA CYS A 96 0.70 11.15 -4.56
C CYS A 96 1.22 12.43 -5.25
N ASN A 97 2.15 12.24 -6.19
CA ASN A 97 2.75 13.32 -6.97
C ASN A 97 1.94 13.72 -8.22
N LYS A 98 0.68 13.30 -8.36
CA LYS A 98 -0.21 13.65 -9.49
C LYS A 98 0.47 13.58 -10.88
N ASP A 99 1.28 12.55 -11.13
CA ASP A 99 1.84 12.25 -12.45
C ASP A 99 0.96 11.29 -13.27
N PHE A 100 0.03 10.63 -12.57
CA PHE A 100 -1.01 9.74 -13.11
C PHE A 100 -0.48 8.58 -13.98
N SER A 101 0.82 8.27 -13.90
CA SER A 101 1.43 7.17 -14.64
C SER A 101 0.87 5.80 -14.25
N CYS A 102 0.39 5.64 -13.01
CA CYS A 102 -0.28 4.44 -12.53
C CYS A 102 -1.55 4.10 -13.33
N VAL A 103 -2.21 5.10 -13.93
CA VAL A 103 -3.38 4.91 -14.78
C VAL A 103 -3.02 4.17 -16.07
N LYS A 104 -1.75 4.09 -16.46
CA LYS A 104 -1.33 3.32 -17.64
C LYS A 104 -1.44 1.80 -17.44
N GLY A 105 -1.50 1.34 -16.18
CA GLY A 105 -1.64 -0.08 -15.89
C GLY A 105 -2.95 -0.64 -16.45
N PHE A 106 -2.93 -1.88 -16.92
CA PHE A 106 -4.07 -2.54 -17.56
C PHE A 106 -5.08 -3.01 -16.50
N CYS A 107 -5.80 -2.04 -15.95
CA CYS A 107 -6.74 -2.24 -14.86
C CYS A 107 -7.91 -1.26 -14.99
N PRO A 108 -9.17 -1.76 -15.02
CA PRO A 108 -10.36 -0.92 -15.11
C PRO A 108 -10.71 -0.25 -13.77
N SER A 109 -10.06 -0.63 -12.66
CA SER A 109 -10.37 -0.10 -11.31
C SER A 109 -10.01 1.37 -11.10
N PHE A 110 -9.16 1.94 -11.96
CA PHE A 110 -8.69 3.32 -11.84
C PHE A 110 -9.73 4.30 -12.34
N VAL A 111 -10.11 5.25 -11.49
CA VAL A 111 -11.00 6.36 -11.83
C VAL A 111 -10.28 7.67 -11.55
N THR A 112 -10.28 8.56 -12.53
CA THR A 112 -9.87 9.95 -12.32
C THR A 112 -11.08 10.75 -11.86
N VAL A 113 -10.95 11.42 -10.73
CA VAL A 113 -11.98 12.27 -10.13
C VAL A 113 -11.54 13.72 -10.29
N HIS A 114 -12.26 14.46 -11.13
CA HIS A 114 -12.03 15.88 -11.36
C HIS A 114 -12.78 16.70 -10.29
N GLY A 115 -12.19 17.80 -9.85
CA GLY A 115 -12.72 18.63 -8.74
C GLY A 115 -12.48 18.05 -7.35
N ALA A 116 -11.78 16.92 -7.25
CA ALA A 116 -11.55 16.23 -5.98
C ALA A 116 -10.42 16.87 -5.16
N GLU A 117 -10.73 17.19 -3.91
CA GLU A 117 -9.77 17.56 -2.88
C GLU A 117 -9.71 16.45 -1.82
N PRO A 118 -8.52 16.00 -1.36
CA PRO A 118 -8.43 15.05 -0.26
C PRO A 118 -9.16 15.59 0.97
N LYS A 119 -10.00 14.74 1.55
CA LYS A 119 -10.82 15.12 2.70
C LYS A 119 -9.94 15.54 3.86
N LYS A 120 -10.20 16.74 4.41
CA LYS A 120 -9.47 17.23 5.59
C LYS A 120 -9.96 16.44 6.81
N GLY A 121 -9.03 15.98 7.64
CA GLY A 121 -9.35 15.12 8.80
C GLY A 121 -10.29 15.82 9.78
N ARG A 122 -11.10 15.03 10.49
CA ARG A 122 -12.09 15.53 11.44
C ARG A 122 -11.46 16.37 12.57
N ALA A 123 -10.16 16.20 12.85
CA ALA A 123 -9.46 16.95 13.89
C ALA A 123 -9.03 18.38 13.49
N MET A 124 -9.21 18.82 12.24
CA MET A 124 -9.22 20.28 12.01
C MET A 124 -10.33 20.97 12.82
N ALA A 125 -11.37 20.22 13.21
CA ALA A 125 -12.44 20.67 14.09
C ALA A 125 -12.27 20.26 15.57
N VAL A 126 -11.28 19.43 15.93
CA VAL A 126 -11.03 18.96 17.30
C VAL A 126 -9.57 19.23 17.67
N GLU A 127 -9.33 20.31 18.40
CA GLU A 127 -8.00 20.58 18.95
C GLU A 127 -7.65 19.54 20.02
N ALA A 128 -6.38 19.13 20.08
CA ALA A 128 -5.91 18.26 21.15
C ALA A 128 -5.92 19.05 22.46
N ASP A 129 -6.78 18.65 23.40
CA ASP A 129 -6.74 19.18 24.76
C ASP A 129 -5.52 18.62 25.48
N ILE A 130 -4.54 19.50 25.71
CA ILE A 130 -3.28 19.19 26.40
C ILE A 130 -3.23 19.76 27.82
N SER A 131 -4.31 20.41 28.28
CA SER A 131 -4.30 21.18 29.54
C SER A 131 -4.09 20.30 30.78
N GLY A 132 -4.46 19.02 30.72
CA GLY A 132 -4.25 18.04 31.78
C GLY A 132 -3.01 17.15 31.63
N LEU A 133 -2.16 17.37 30.62
CA LEU A 133 -0.99 16.52 30.39
C LEU A 133 0.15 16.85 31.37
N PRO A 134 0.75 15.86 32.04
CA PRO A 134 1.93 16.09 32.86
C PRO A 134 3.11 16.49 31.98
N GLU A 135 3.91 17.46 32.42
CA GLU A 135 5.17 17.79 31.76
C GLU A 135 6.22 16.70 32.07
N PRO A 136 6.92 16.15 31.06
CA PRO A 136 7.92 15.11 31.25
C PRO A 136 9.21 15.67 31.86
N VAL A 137 10.00 14.79 32.48
CA VAL A 137 11.36 15.15 32.88
C VAL A 137 12.23 15.30 31.62
N ILE A 138 12.70 16.52 31.37
CA ILE A 138 13.59 16.81 30.24
C ILE A 138 14.96 16.20 30.53
N PRO A 139 15.52 15.39 29.61
CA PRO A 139 16.85 14.80 29.79
C PRO A 139 17.93 15.87 29.99
N THR A 140 18.80 15.63 30.96
CA THR A 140 20.03 16.41 31.13
C THR A 140 21.03 16.04 30.03
N ILE A 141 21.72 17.05 29.52
CA ILE A 141 22.81 16.86 28.56
C ILE A 141 24.11 16.90 29.36
N GLU A 142 24.77 15.75 29.57
CA GLU A 142 26.07 15.69 30.27
C GLU A 142 27.23 16.02 29.32
N HIS A 143 27.24 15.37 28.16
CA HIS A 143 28.16 15.61 27.04
C HIS A 143 27.36 16.00 25.79
N THR A 144 27.01 15.01 24.96
CA THR A 144 26.13 15.18 23.80
C THR A 144 24.93 14.26 23.91
N TYR A 145 23.75 14.77 23.62
CA TYR A 145 22.54 13.97 23.42
C TYR A 145 22.38 13.66 21.92
N ASN A 146 22.38 12.39 21.57
CA ASN A 146 22.41 11.92 20.19
C ASN A 146 21.03 11.45 19.75
N VAL A 147 20.49 12.08 18.72
CA VAL A 147 19.20 11.74 18.11
C VAL A 147 19.43 11.23 16.70
N LEU A 148 18.91 10.04 16.40
CA LEU A 148 18.82 9.51 15.05
C LEU A 148 17.39 9.68 14.55
N ILE A 149 17.18 10.54 13.56
CA ILE A 149 15.88 10.75 12.93
C ILE A 149 15.92 10.06 11.58
N GLU A 150 15.00 9.15 11.31
CA GLU A 150 15.09 8.30 10.15
C GLU A 150 13.73 7.98 9.54
N GLY A 151 13.73 7.63 8.26
CA GLY A 151 12.50 7.27 7.55
C GLY A 151 12.64 7.38 6.05
N VAL A 152 11.53 7.17 5.36
CA VAL A 152 11.51 7.13 3.90
C VAL A 152 11.74 8.52 3.31
N GLY A 153 12.58 8.61 2.28
CA GLY A 153 12.89 9.84 1.59
C GLY A 153 11.65 10.53 1.03
N GLY A 154 11.56 11.85 1.25
CA GLY A 154 10.43 12.67 0.83
C GLY A 154 9.25 12.71 1.82
N THR A 155 9.34 12.04 2.98
CA THR A 155 8.31 12.10 4.03
C THR A 155 8.47 13.29 4.99
N GLY A 156 9.64 13.93 5.03
CA GLY A 156 9.90 15.10 5.89
C GLY A 156 10.93 14.89 7.00
N ILE A 157 11.71 13.80 6.98
CA ILE A 157 12.77 13.51 7.97
C ILE A 157 13.76 14.66 8.15
N VAL A 158 14.30 15.19 7.04
CA VAL A 158 15.20 16.35 7.06
C VAL A 158 14.53 17.59 7.66
N THR A 159 13.23 17.77 7.40
CA THR A 159 12.46 18.89 7.96
C THR A 159 12.33 18.78 9.48
N VAL A 160 12.12 17.58 10.01
CA VAL A 160 12.14 17.36 11.47
C VAL A 160 13.50 17.71 12.05
N GLY A 161 14.60 17.26 11.43
CA GLY A 161 15.95 17.62 11.86
C GLY A 161 16.16 19.14 11.90
N ALA A 162 15.71 19.86 10.88
CA ALA A 162 15.78 21.32 10.83
C ALA A 162 14.93 22.01 11.91
N ILE A 163 13.69 21.52 12.17
CA ILE A 163 12.81 22.06 13.22
C ILE A 163 13.46 21.87 14.60
N LEU A 164 13.96 20.67 14.90
CA LEU A 164 14.61 20.39 16.18
C LEU A 164 15.93 21.17 16.32
N GLY A 165 16.68 21.36 15.23
CA GLY A 165 17.88 22.20 15.21
C GLY A 165 17.57 23.66 15.51
N MET A 166 16.50 24.20 14.94
CA MET A 166 16.03 25.55 15.26
C MET A 166 15.56 25.66 16.72
N ALA A 167 14.88 24.64 17.25
CA ALA A 167 14.51 24.61 18.67
C ALA A 167 15.75 24.61 19.60
N CYS A 168 16.81 23.88 19.25
CA CYS A 168 18.09 23.94 19.97
C CYS A 168 18.68 25.35 19.94
N HIS A 169 18.65 26.01 18.78
CA HIS A 169 19.15 27.38 18.63
C HIS A 169 18.36 28.38 19.47
N LEU A 170 17.03 28.28 19.52
CA LEU A 170 16.18 29.11 20.37
C LEU A 170 16.53 28.98 21.86
N GLU A 171 16.96 27.79 22.29
CA GLU A 171 17.41 27.53 23.66
C GLU A 171 18.91 27.78 23.90
N LYS A 172 19.62 28.34 22.91
CA LYS A 172 21.07 28.61 22.95
C LYS A 172 21.93 27.36 23.19
N LYS A 173 21.45 26.18 22.77
CA LYS A 173 22.19 24.91 22.82
C LYS A 173 23.08 24.73 21.59
N GLY A 174 24.16 23.97 21.74
CA GLY A 174 24.95 23.48 20.61
C GLY A 174 24.18 22.43 19.82
N VAL A 175 24.22 22.51 18.48
CA VAL A 175 23.62 21.48 17.62
C VAL A 175 24.51 21.19 16.41
N GLY A 176 24.75 19.91 16.15
CA GLY A 176 25.38 19.40 14.95
C GLY A 176 24.41 18.50 14.20
N LEU A 177 24.17 18.79 12.93
CA LEU A 177 23.22 18.05 12.09
C LEU A 177 23.89 17.61 10.78
N ILE A 178 23.72 16.33 10.41
CA ILE A 178 24.08 15.83 9.09
C ILE A 178 22.98 14.94 8.53
N ASP A 179 22.50 15.32 7.35
CA ASP A 179 21.50 14.58 6.61
C ASP A 179 22.17 13.67 5.57
N MET A 180 21.82 12.39 5.60
CA MET A 180 22.25 11.37 4.65
C MET A 180 21.04 10.83 3.92
N ALA A 181 20.94 11.12 2.62
CA ALA A 181 19.92 10.54 1.76
C ALA A 181 20.52 9.40 0.93
N GLY A 182 19.83 8.25 0.88
CA GLY A 182 20.20 7.15 0.00
C GLY A 182 20.10 7.53 -1.49
N LEU A 183 20.82 6.81 -2.34
CA LEU A 183 20.87 7.04 -3.80
C LEU A 183 19.55 6.73 -4.54
N ALA A 184 18.56 6.16 -3.86
CA ALA A 184 17.30 5.77 -4.48
C ALA A 184 16.46 7.00 -4.86
N GLN A 185 16.03 7.06 -6.12
CA GLN A 185 15.23 8.18 -6.66
C GLN A 185 13.86 8.36 -5.98
N LYS A 186 13.27 7.30 -5.42
CA LYS A 186 12.03 7.30 -4.61
C LYS A 186 12.09 6.19 -3.56
N GLY A 187 11.61 6.47 -2.36
CA GLY A 187 11.45 5.44 -1.33
C GLY A 187 12.77 4.97 -0.69
N GLY A 188 13.86 5.70 -0.86
CA GLY A 188 15.15 5.40 -0.22
C GLY A 188 15.14 5.71 1.28
N GLU A 189 16.08 5.13 2.01
CA GLU A 189 16.35 5.48 3.40
C GLU A 189 16.95 6.90 3.50
N VAL A 190 16.47 7.67 4.46
CA VAL A 190 17.03 8.96 4.85
C VAL A 190 17.30 8.92 6.35
N PHE A 191 18.50 9.34 6.74
CA PHE A 191 18.92 9.51 8.11
C PHE A 191 19.30 10.98 8.34
N SER A 192 18.86 11.55 9.44
CA SER A 192 19.32 12.81 9.98
C SER A 192 19.97 12.51 11.32
N HIS A 193 21.30 12.61 11.34
CA HIS A 193 22.08 12.46 12.57
C HIS A 193 22.15 13.81 13.26
N MET A 194 21.63 13.88 14.48
CA MET A 194 21.60 15.10 15.27
C MET A 194 22.33 14.87 16.59
N ARG A 195 23.22 15.78 16.94
CA ARG A 195 23.87 15.83 18.26
C ARG A 195 23.58 17.16 18.90
N ILE A 196 23.14 17.12 20.15
CA ILE A 196 22.77 18.29 20.94
C ILE A 196 23.74 18.39 22.11
N ALA A 197 24.31 19.55 22.33
CA ALA A 197 25.20 19.83 23.45
C ALA A 197 24.74 21.08 24.20
N ARG A 198 25.27 21.31 25.41
CA ARG A 198 25.00 22.57 26.14
C ARG A 198 25.58 23.77 25.39
N VAL A 199 26.79 23.64 24.87
CA VAL A 199 27.46 24.64 24.05
C VAL A 199 27.98 24.03 22.75
N PRO A 200 28.10 24.79 21.64
CA PRO A 200 28.55 24.25 20.35
C PRO A 200 29.92 23.58 20.38
N GLU A 201 30.85 24.05 21.21
CA GLU A 201 32.24 23.60 21.30
C GLU A 201 32.37 22.14 21.76
N ASP A 202 31.36 21.62 22.45
CA ASP A 202 31.29 20.23 22.93
C ASP A 202 30.99 19.23 21.79
N ILE A 203 30.69 19.69 20.57
CA ILE A 203 30.39 18.84 19.41
C ILE A 203 31.62 18.71 18.51
N HIS A 204 32.39 17.64 18.72
CA HIS A 204 33.60 17.37 17.91
C HIS A 204 33.33 16.57 16.62
N SER A 205 32.18 15.91 16.51
CA SER A 205 31.78 15.18 15.30
C SER A 205 30.27 15.22 15.14
N ILE A 206 29.75 15.43 13.94
CA ILE A 206 28.30 15.59 13.73
C ILE A 206 27.55 14.26 13.50
N ARG A 207 28.26 13.16 13.23
CA ARG A 207 27.66 11.83 13.05
C ARG A 207 27.41 11.15 14.40
N VAL A 208 26.23 10.52 14.56
CA VAL A 208 25.94 9.63 15.69
C VAL A 208 26.72 8.33 15.50
N HIS A 209 27.46 7.93 16.54
CA HIS A 209 28.32 6.74 16.52
C HIS A 209 27.53 5.48 16.82
N ALA A 210 28.13 4.32 16.52
CA ALA A 210 27.54 3.04 16.87
C ALA A 210 27.34 2.93 18.40
N GLY A 211 26.19 2.42 18.81
CA GLY A 211 25.80 2.29 20.23
C GLY A 211 25.69 3.61 20.99
N SER A 212 25.67 4.76 20.32
CA SER A 212 25.69 6.07 21.00
C SER A 212 24.36 6.82 20.94
N ALA A 213 23.33 6.32 20.24
CA ALA A 213 22.04 6.99 20.15
C ALA A 213 21.33 7.01 21.52
N ASP A 214 20.79 8.16 21.89
CA ASP A 214 19.95 8.33 23.08
C ASP A 214 18.47 8.29 22.71
N LEU A 215 18.13 8.79 21.51
CA LEU A 215 16.81 8.70 20.91
C LEU A 215 16.90 8.25 19.45
N VAL A 216 16.05 7.30 19.06
CA VAL A 216 15.74 6.98 17.65
C VAL A 216 14.29 7.37 17.37
N LEU A 217 14.11 8.28 16.42
CA LEU A 217 12.81 8.70 15.89
C LEU A 217 12.66 8.17 14.48
N SER A 218 11.84 7.13 14.30
CA SER A 218 11.67 6.51 13.00
C SER A 218 10.25 6.63 12.45
N GLY A 219 10.16 7.27 11.29
CA GLY A 219 8.95 7.32 10.48
C GLY A 219 8.62 6.01 9.77
N ASP A 220 9.52 5.01 9.80
CA ASP A 220 9.37 3.76 9.05
C ASP A 220 10.05 2.55 9.73
N ILE A 221 9.29 1.48 9.93
CA ILE A 221 9.76 0.28 10.63
C ILE A 221 10.88 -0.48 9.89
N VAL A 222 10.94 -0.42 8.56
CA VAL A 222 11.99 -1.11 7.78
C VAL A 222 13.34 -0.44 8.01
N ILE A 223 13.34 0.89 8.09
CA ILE A 223 14.56 1.66 8.32
C ILE A 223 15.02 1.49 9.78
N ALA A 224 14.09 1.50 10.74
CA ALA A 224 14.39 1.20 12.15
C ALA A 224 14.97 -0.20 12.37
N GLY A 225 14.43 -1.21 11.67
CA GLY A 225 14.98 -2.57 11.71
C GLY A 225 16.20 -2.77 10.80
N GLY A 226 16.66 -1.72 10.12
CA GLY A 226 17.82 -1.75 9.23
C GLY A 226 19.14 -1.76 9.99
N LYS A 227 20.17 -2.41 9.41
CA LYS A 227 21.49 -2.57 10.05
C LYS A 227 22.10 -1.25 10.55
N LYS A 228 21.92 -0.16 9.80
CA LYS A 228 22.47 1.17 10.15
C LYS A 228 21.81 1.76 11.38
N SER A 229 20.48 1.62 11.51
CA SER A 229 19.72 2.10 12.66
C SER A 229 20.03 1.26 13.90
N LEU A 230 19.95 -0.06 13.77
CA LEU A 230 20.25 -1.02 14.85
C LEU A 230 21.67 -0.85 15.40
N ALA A 231 22.65 -0.57 14.54
CA ALA A 231 24.03 -0.32 14.98
C ALA A 231 24.18 0.93 15.85
N GLY A 232 23.28 1.91 15.75
CA GLY A 232 23.29 3.12 16.57
C GLY A 232 22.65 2.93 17.95
N MET A 233 21.83 1.89 18.12
CA MET A 233 21.06 1.63 19.34
C MET A 233 21.89 0.96 20.44
N LYS A 234 21.52 1.25 21.68
CA LYS A 234 22.00 0.61 22.91
C LYS A 234 20.80 0.34 23.83
N PRO A 235 20.92 -0.49 24.89
CA PRO A 235 19.78 -0.85 25.73
C PRO A 235 18.99 0.31 26.33
N THR A 236 19.67 1.43 26.60
CA THR A 236 19.07 2.65 27.16
C THR A 236 18.52 3.62 26.11
N THR A 237 18.71 3.35 24.81
CA THR A 237 18.16 4.19 23.74
C THR A 237 16.64 4.16 23.80
N LYS A 238 16.02 5.35 23.83
CA LYS A 238 14.58 5.50 23.61
C LYS A 238 14.29 5.38 22.12
N VAL A 239 13.32 4.57 21.74
CA VAL A 239 13.04 4.27 20.33
C VAL A 239 11.55 4.48 20.09
N VAL A 240 11.18 5.41 19.20
CA VAL A 240 9.79 5.66 18.81
C VAL A 240 9.66 5.40 17.31
N VAL A 241 8.87 4.39 16.95
CA VAL A 241 8.79 3.88 15.58
C VAL A 241 7.36 3.86 15.11
N ASN A 242 7.12 4.47 13.96
CA ASN A 242 5.90 4.27 13.19
C ASN A 242 5.87 2.85 12.61
N THR A 243 4.89 2.04 13.02
CA THR A 243 4.80 0.63 12.61
C THR A 243 4.11 0.41 11.28
N VAL A 244 3.69 1.47 10.59
CA VAL A 244 3.04 1.32 9.29
C VAL A 244 3.99 0.68 8.28
N GLU A 245 3.47 -0.27 7.52
CA GLU A 245 4.23 -0.97 6.49
C GLU A 245 4.22 -0.14 5.21
N THR A 246 5.16 0.79 5.08
CA THR A 246 5.37 1.49 3.81
C THR A 246 6.27 0.66 2.92
N LEU A 247 5.73 0.14 1.81
CA LEU A 247 6.52 -0.74 0.96
C LEU A 247 7.54 0.05 0.12
N PRO A 248 8.81 -0.40 0.11
CA PRO A 248 9.87 0.26 -0.65
C PRO A 248 9.67 0.09 -2.16
N GLY A 249 10.48 0.79 -2.96
CA GLY A 249 10.41 0.74 -4.43
C GLY A 249 10.43 -0.67 -5.02
N GLN A 250 11.04 -1.65 -4.35
CA GLN A 250 11.08 -3.05 -4.79
C GLN A 250 9.69 -3.69 -4.93
N PHE A 251 8.72 -3.32 -4.07
CA PHE A 251 7.34 -3.83 -4.16
C PHE A 251 6.64 -3.44 -5.46
N THR A 252 7.09 -2.40 -6.16
CA THR A 252 6.50 -2.03 -7.45
C THR A 252 6.65 -3.14 -8.50
N ARG A 253 7.62 -4.05 -8.32
CA ARG A 253 7.91 -5.19 -9.20
C ARG A 253 7.43 -6.53 -8.64
N ASP A 254 7.08 -6.60 -7.36
CA ASP A 254 6.57 -7.80 -6.72
C ASP A 254 5.23 -7.49 -6.03
N ALA A 255 4.15 -7.97 -6.63
CA ALA A 255 2.82 -7.67 -6.16
C ALA A 255 2.51 -8.26 -4.78
N ASN A 256 3.21 -9.33 -4.41
CA ASN A 256 3.04 -10.11 -3.18
C ASN A 256 4.02 -9.71 -2.08
N PHE A 257 4.97 -8.82 -2.36
CA PHE A 257 5.99 -8.43 -1.39
C PHE A 257 5.34 -7.96 -0.07
N SER A 258 5.79 -8.57 1.01
CA SER A 258 5.36 -8.30 2.39
C SER A 258 6.60 -8.01 3.23
N LEU A 259 6.42 -7.20 4.27
CA LEU A 259 7.51 -6.89 5.18
C LEU A 259 7.51 -7.89 6.34
N PRO A 260 8.70 -8.33 6.80
CA PRO A 260 8.81 -9.20 7.96
C PRO A 260 8.67 -8.38 9.25
N SER A 261 7.56 -7.67 9.42
CA SER A 261 7.36 -6.64 10.46
C SER A 261 7.58 -7.18 11.87
N GLU A 262 7.10 -8.38 12.19
CA GLU A 262 7.35 -8.99 13.51
C GLU A 262 8.82 -9.35 13.76
N ARG A 263 9.58 -9.64 12.70
CA ARG A 263 11.03 -9.83 12.81
C ARG A 263 11.72 -8.48 13.05
N LEU A 264 11.29 -7.42 12.35
CA LEU A 264 11.83 -6.07 12.53
C LEU A 264 11.55 -5.54 13.94
N LYS A 265 10.32 -5.68 14.44
CA LYS A 265 9.94 -5.32 15.83
C LYS A 265 10.83 -6.02 16.84
N ARG A 266 11.03 -7.34 16.69
CA ARG A 266 11.91 -8.12 17.57
C ARG A 266 13.35 -7.64 17.51
N ALA A 267 13.88 -7.33 16.33
CA ALA A 267 15.24 -6.83 16.16
C ALA A 267 15.45 -5.45 16.81
N ILE A 268 14.48 -4.54 16.69
CA ILE A 268 14.53 -3.23 17.35
C ILE A 268 14.53 -3.39 18.87
N ILE A 269 13.58 -4.18 19.39
CA ILE A 269 13.45 -4.44 20.84
C ILE A 269 14.72 -5.09 21.40
N SER A 270 15.40 -5.95 20.64
CA SER A 270 16.62 -6.63 21.11
C SER A 270 17.86 -5.73 21.19
N HIS A 271 17.93 -4.64 20.41
CA HIS A 271 19.08 -3.72 20.42
C HIS A 271 18.89 -2.55 21.39
N ALA A 272 17.65 -2.05 21.52
CA ALA A 272 17.26 -1.13 22.58
C ALA A 272 16.78 -1.95 23.79
N SER A 273 15.53 -1.81 24.19
CA SER A 273 14.90 -2.73 25.15
C SER A 273 13.39 -2.71 24.95
N ARG A 274 12.65 -3.63 25.56
CA ARG A 274 11.18 -3.60 25.51
C ARG A 274 10.61 -2.35 26.21
N GLU A 275 11.26 -1.89 27.27
CA GLU A 275 10.81 -0.77 28.10
C GLU A 275 11.04 0.59 27.41
N THR A 276 12.09 0.70 26.61
CA THR A 276 12.44 1.95 25.91
C THR A 276 11.96 1.99 24.46
N THR A 277 11.32 0.91 23.97
CA THR A 277 10.82 0.82 22.58
C THR A 277 9.30 1.04 22.51
N HIS A 278 8.91 2.11 21.84
CA HIS A 278 7.54 2.51 21.60
C HIS A 278 7.16 2.26 20.14
N LEU A 279 6.39 1.20 19.92
CA LEU A 279 5.84 0.81 18.61
C LEU A 279 4.42 1.35 18.48
N VAL A 280 4.22 2.33 17.60
CA VAL A 280 2.95 3.02 17.40
C VAL A 280 2.58 3.09 15.93
N ASP A 281 1.32 2.86 15.59
CA ASP A 281 0.80 3.10 14.23
C ASP A 281 0.49 4.59 14.05
N ALA A 282 1.56 5.40 14.11
CA ALA A 282 1.47 6.86 14.09
C ALA A 282 0.89 7.37 12.76
N GLN A 283 1.10 6.67 11.65
CA GLN A 283 0.51 7.06 10.37
C GLN A 283 -1.00 6.92 10.33
N ARG A 284 -1.57 5.81 10.82
CA ARG A 284 -3.03 5.66 10.89
C ARG A 284 -3.64 6.72 11.79
N LEU A 285 -3.08 6.92 12.98
CA LEU A 285 -3.57 7.91 13.94
C LEU A 285 -3.48 9.34 13.37
N ALA A 286 -2.31 9.71 12.84
CA ALA A 286 -2.09 11.04 12.29
C ALA A 286 -3.00 11.32 11.08
N THR A 287 -3.16 10.34 10.18
CA THR A 287 -4.03 10.48 9.00
C THR A 287 -5.49 10.61 9.39
N ALA A 288 -5.96 9.83 10.37
CA ALA A 288 -7.35 9.89 10.81
C ALA A 288 -7.68 11.20 11.54
N LEU A 289 -6.76 11.69 12.36
CA LEU A 289 -6.92 12.95 13.08
C LEU A 289 -6.81 14.13 12.09
N MET A 290 -5.71 14.21 11.32
CA MET A 290 -5.35 15.44 10.59
C MET A 290 -5.63 15.38 9.09
N GLY A 291 -6.00 14.22 8.54
CA GLY A 291 -6.28 14.02 7.11
C GLY A 291 -5.04 13.95 6.23
N ASN A 292 -3.85 13.84 6.82
CA ASN A 292 -2.58 13.89 6.09
C ASN A 292 -1.52 13.02 6.76
N SER A 293 -0.94 12.07 6.02
CA SER A 293 0.11 11.18 6.52
C SER A 293 1.45 11.88 6.76
N ILE A 294 1.66 13.10 6.24
CA ILE A 294 2.87 13.88 6.50
C ILE A 294 2.96 14.31 7.97
N ALA A 295 1.81 14.45 8.64
CA ALA A 295 1.74 14.86 10.03
C ALA A 295 2.31 13.80 11.01
N THR A 296 2.52 12.56 10.54
CA THR A 296 3.12 11.47 11.31
C THR A 296 4.45 11.83 11.93
N ASN A 297 5.29 12.57 11.22
CA ASN A 297 6.62 12.91 11.70
C ASN A 297 6.58 13.83 12.94
N LEU A 298 5.73 14.87 12.93
CA LEU A 298 5.57 15.75 14.10
C LEU A 298 4.78 15.06 15.22
N PHE A 299 3.87 14.14 14.89
CA PHE A 299 3.24 13.28 15.88
C PHE A 299 4.27 12.42 16.63
N LEU A 300 5.24 11.81 15.93
CA LEU A 300 6.32 11.05 16.55
C LEU A 300 7.21 11.94 17.44
N VAL A 301 7.51 13.17 17.01
CA VAL A 301 8.25 14.16 17.82
C VAL A 301 7.51 14.46 19.12
N GLY A 302 6.20 14.70 19.05
CA GLY A 302 5.36 14.93 20.23
C GLY A 302 5.32 13.74 21.18
N TYR A 303 5.19 12.54 20.61
CA TYR A 303 5.23 11.29 21.37
C TYR A 303 6.57 11.13 22.10
N ALA A 304 7.68 11.29 21.38
CA ALA A 304 9.02 11.17 21.94
C ALA A 304 9.31 12.25 22.99
N TRP A 305 8.83 13.47 22.78
CA TRP A 305 8.96 14.53 23.78
C TRP A 305 8.24 14.16 25.08
N GLN A 306 7.00 13.67 24.99
CA GLN A 306 6.17 13.33 26.15
C GLN A 306 6.71 12.15 26.98
N ILE A 307 7.49 11.24 26.39
CA ILE A 307 8.20 10.19 27.13
C ILE A 307 9.58 10.65 27.65
N GLY A 308 9.89 11.95 27.56
CA GLY A 308 11.18 12.54 27.96
C GLY A 308 12.34 12.10 27.05
N GLY A 309 12.11 11.96 25.75
CA GLY A 309 13.13 11.56 24.77
C GLY A 309 13.88 12.72 24.13
N LEU A 310 13.45 13.96 24.32
CA LEU A 310 14.09 15.13 23.72
C LEU A 310 14.57 16.10 24.81
N PRO A 311 15.84 16.54 24.79
CA PRO A 311 16.37 17.50 25.75
C PRO A 311 16.01 18.93 25.34
N LEU A 312 14.72 19.20 25.08
CA LEU A 312 14.18 20.48 24.59
C LEU A 312 12.85 20.76 25.27
N THR A 313 12.47 22.03 25.38
CA THR A 313 11.14 22.44 25.85
C THR A 313 10.10 22.32 24.74
N ALA A 314 8.85 22.04 25.10
CA ALA A 314 7.74 22.04 24.14
C ALA A 314 7.57 23.42 23.48
N ALA A 315 7.75 24.50 24.24
CA ALA A 315 7.65 25.87 23.74
C ALA A 315 8.67 26.17 22.62
N ALA A 316 9.91 25.71 22.75
CA ALA A 316 10.92 25.88 21.70
C ALA A 316 10.58 25.08 20.43
N ILE A 317 10.05 23.86 20.60
CA ILE A 317 9.61 23.01 19.46
C ILE A 317 8.43 23.66 18.73
N GLU A 318 7.39 24.09 19.46
CA GLU A 318 6.24 24.77 18.86
C GLU A 318 6.66 26.07 18.16
N ARG A 319 7.54 26.87 18.77
CA ARG A 319 8.08 28.08 18.15
C ARG A 319 8.91 27.79 16.89
N ALA A 320 9.70 26.72 16.88
CA ALA A 320 10.43 26.30 15.70
C ALA A 320 9.51 25.86 14.56
N ILE A 321 8.37 25.22 14.87
CA ILE A 321 7.33 24.89 13.88
C ILE A 321 6.73 26.18 13.28
N GLU A 322 6.44 27.19 14.10
CA GLU A 322 5.95 28.49 13.61
C GLU A 322 6.94 29.17 12.67
N LEU A 323 8.22 29.19 13.04
CA LEU A 323 9.29 29.79 12.22
C LEU A 323 9.52 29.04 10.90
N ASN A 324 9.25 27.73 10.86
CA ASN A 324 9.28 26.95 9.62
C ASN A 324 8.21 27.40 8.62
N GLY A 325 7.06 27.91 9.10
CA GLY A 325 6.01 28.54 8.29
C GLY A 325 5.14 27.58 7.46
N GLU A 326 5.52 26.31 7.30
CA GLU A 326 4.75 25.33 6.53
C GLU A 326 3.67 24.67 7.39
N ALA A 327 2.41 24.81 7.00
CA ALA A 327 1.26 24.13 7.62
C ALA A 327 1.26 24.20 9.17
N VAL A 328 1.64 25.36 9.72
CA VAL A 328 1.93 25.57 11.16
C VAL A 328 0.86 24.97 12.08
N LYS A 329 -0.41 25.32 11.85
CA LYS A 329 -1.53 24.81 12.66
C LYS A 329 -1.57 23.28 12.69
N MET A 330 -1.46 22.63 11.53
CA MET A 330 -1.47 21.16 11.43
C MET A 330 -0.28 20.54 12.17
N ASN A 331 0.92 21.10 12.01
CA ASN A 331 2.14 20.57 12.62
C ASN A 331 2.15 20.71 14.15
N ILE A 332 1.66 21.84 14.68
CA ILE A 332 1.46 22.02 16.14
C ILE A 332 0.42 21.04 16.66
N THR A 333 -0.72 20.91 15.98
CA THR A 333 -1.76 19.94 16.34
C THR A 333 -1.21 18.50 16.31
N ALA A 334 -0.39 18.14 15.32
CA ALA A 334 0.27 16.83 15.24
C ALA A 334 1.16 16.56 16.45
N PHE A 335 2.02 17.52 16.80
CA PHE A 335 2.90 17.45 17.96
C PHE A 335 2.08 17.24 19.25
N ARG A 336 1.01 18.00 19.45
CA ARG A 336 0.14 17.88 20.63
C ARG A 336 -0.62 16.55 20.70
N TRP A 337 -1.13 16.04 19.59
CA TRP A 337 -1.75 14.70 19.55
C TRP A 337 -0.73 13.59 19.82
N GLY A 338 0.51 13.75 19.35
CA GLY A 338 1.62 12.86 19.67
C GLY A 338 1.87 12.78 21.17
N ARG A 339 1.88 13.93 21.85
CA ARG A 339 1.98 14.01 23.31
C ARG A 339 0.83 13.27 23.99
N LEU A 340 -0.41 13.59 23.63
CA LEU A 340 -1.59 12.93 24.22
C LEU A 340 -1.56 11.42 24.03
N CYS A 341 -1.15 10.93 22.85
CA CYS A 341 -1.05 9.50 22.57
C CYS A 341 0.05 8.79 23.39
N ALA A 342 1.11 9.48 23.77
CA ALA A 342 2.14 8.92 24.64
C ALA A 342 1.66 8.79 26.09
N HIS A 343 0.78 9.70 26.54
CA HIS A 343 0.19 9.67 27.87
C HIS A 343 -1.00 8.71 27.98
N ASP A 344 -1.97 8.83 27.07
CA ASP A 344 -3.18 8.00 27.02
C ASP A 344 -3.46 7.54 25.59
N ARG A 345 -2.80 6.43 25.22
CA ARG A 345 -2.99 5.80 23.90
C ARG A 345 -4.42 5.30 23.72
N GLU A 346 -5.06 4.79 24.76
CA GLU A 346 -6.38 4.16 24.66
C GLU A 346 -7.46 5.20 24.32
N ALA A 347 -7.42 6.38 24.93
CA ALA A 347 -8.32 7.47 24.61
C ALA A 347 -8.19 7.94 23.16
N VAL A 348 -6.95 8.08 22.65
CA VAL A 348 -6.71 8.45 21.25
C VAL A 348 -7.21 7.37 20.29
N GLU A 349 -6.99 6.09 20.59
CA GLU A 349 -7.50 4.97 19.78
C GLU A 349 -9.03 4.94 19.78
N LYS A 350 -9.70 5.14 20.92
CA LYS A 350 -11.16 5.23 21.01
C LYS A 350 -11.73 6.36 20.17
N LEU A 351 -11.08 7.51 20.15
CA LEU A 351 -11.50 8.66 19.34
C LEU A 351 -11.39 8.39 17.84
N VAL A 352 -10.33 7.69 17.43
CA VAL A 352 -10.02 7.42 16.03
C VAL A 352 -10.77 6.18 15.49
N ALA A 353 -11.14 5.24 16.35
CA ALA A 353 -11.80 3.98 15.98
C ALA A 353 -13.01 4.14 15.05
N PRO A 354 -13.95 5.09 15.24
CA PRO A 354 -15.09 5.28 14.32
C PRO A 354 -14.68 5.69 12.90
N ILE A 355 -13.50 6.29 12.74
CA ILE A 355 -12.97 6.78 11.46
C ILE A 355 -12.14 5.70 10.77
N THR A 356 -11.36 4.93 11.54
CA THR A 356 -10.43 3.93 11.00
C THR A 356 -10.94 2.50 11.05
N ALA A 357 -12.12 2.26 11.62
CA ALA A 357 -12.72 0.93 11.65
C ALA A 357 -12.83 0.37 10.22
N PRO A 358 -12.27 -0.83 9.96
CA PRO A 358 -12.45 -1.49 8.68
C PRO A 358 -13.93 -1.60 8.37
N SER A 359 -14.34 -1.13 7.19
CA SER A 359 -15.73 -1.20 6.75
C SER A 359 -15.83 -1.77 5.35
N GLY A 360 -16.99 -2.37 5.04
CA GLY A 360 -17.18 -3.06 3.77
C GLY A 360 -16.10 -4.13 3.57
N VAL A 361 -15.38 -4.06 2.45
CA VAL A 361 -14.39 -5.07 2.03
C VAL A 361 -13.16 -5.15 2.93
N GLU A 362 -12.82 -4.09 3.67
CA GLU A 362 -11.66 -4.07 4.58
C GLU A 362 -11.87 -4.95 5.82
N ARG A 363 -13.13 -5.17 6.23
CA ARG A 363 -13.45 -6.06 7.36
C ARG A 363 -13.22 -7.51 6.94
N LEU A 364 -12.19 -8.14 7.52
CA LEU A 364 -11.93 -9.57 7.38
C LEU A 364 -12.96 -10.39 8.17
N SER A 365 -13.34 -11.53 7.62
CA SER A 365 -14.21 -12.48 8.30
C SER A 365 -13.47 -13.22 9.40
N SER A 366 -14.11 -13.39 10.57
CA SER A 366 -13.47 -13.97 11.76
C SER A 366 -13.63 -15.50 11.86
N SER A 367 -14.48 -16.09 11.02
CA SER A 367 -14.75 -17.52 11.01
C SER A 367 -15.03 -18.05 9.60
N LEU A 368 -14.87 -19.35 9.41
CA LEU A 368 -15.19 -20.04 8.15
C LEU A 368 -16.67 -19.86 7.75
N GLU A 369 -17.59 -19.91 8.71
CA GLU A 369 -19.01 -19.68 8.45
C GLU A 369 -19.27 -18.28 7.90
N GLU A 370 -18.58 -17.27 8.46
CA GLU A 370 -18.68 -15.91 7.95
C GLU A 370 -18.08 -15.77 6.54
N ILE A 371 -16.93 -16.42 6.28
CA ILE A 371 -16.30 -16.49 4.95
C ILE A 371 -17.29 -17.04 3.92
N ILE A 372 -17.97 -18.15 4.24
CA ILE A 372 -18.93 -18.83 3.36
C ILE A 372 -20.18 -17.97 3.17
N ALA A 373 -20.80 -17.50 4.26
CA ALA A 373 -22.04 -16.72 4.20
C ALA A 373 -21.87 -15.44 3.36
N ARG A 374 -20.73 -14.75 3.53
CA ARG A 374 -20.43 -13.53 2.79
C ARG A 374 -20.25 -13.79 1.29
N ARG A 375 -19.61 -14.90 0.92
CA ARG A 375 -19.43 -15.29 -0.49
C ARG A 375 -20.74 -15.75 -1.13
N VAL A 376 -21.62 -16.40 -0.37
CA VAL A 376 -22.98 -16.73 -0.82
C VAL A 376 -23.80 -15.47 -1.12
N ASP A 377 -23.78 -14.47 -0.23
CA ASP A 377 -24.43 -13.17 -0.49
C ASP A 377 -23.85 -12.51 -1.76
N GLN A 378 -22.53 -12.47 -1.91
CA GLN A 378 -21.89 -11.89 -3.09
C GLN A 378 -22.22 -12.64 -4.37
N LEU A 379 -22.21 -13.97 -4.38
CA LEU A 379 -22.54 -14.78 -5.56
C LEU A 379 -24.02 -14.66 -5.95
N THR A 380 -24.89 -14.47 -4.96
CA THR A 380 -26.32 -14.20 -5.19
C THR A 380 -26.50 -12.87 -5.91
N ARG A 381 -25.78 -11.83 -5.48
CA ARG A 381 -25.77 -10.51 -6.14
C ARG A 381 -25.12 -10.56 -7.51
N TYR A 382 -24.00 -11.28 -7.63
CA TYR A 382 -23.24 -11.49 -8.86
C TYR A 382 -24.12 -12.11 -9.95
N GLN A 383 -24.76 -13.25 -9.66
CA GLN A 383 -25.61 -13.97 -10.61
C GLN A 383 -27.01 -14.23 -10.03
N SER A 384 -27.15 -15.26 -9.18
CA SER A 384 -28.43 -15.72 -8.63
C SER A 384 -28.22 -16.60 -7.39
N ALA A 385 -29.30 -16.84 -6.63
CA ALA A 385 -29.27 -17.74 -5.47
C ALA A 385 -28.85 -19.18 -5.84
N ALA A 386 -29.32 -19.69 -6.99
CA ALA A 386 -28.91 -21.01 -7.48
C ALA A 386 -27.40 -21.10 -7.77
N TYR A 387 -26.80 -20.01 -8.27
CA TYR A 387 -25.36 -19.96 -8.51
C TYR A 387 -24.56 -19.96 -7.21
N ALA A 388 -25.06 -19.24 -6.19
CA ALA A 388 -24.47 -19.23 -4.85
C ALA A 388 -24.61 -20.60 -4.14
N GLU A 389 -25.70 -21.32 -4.39
CA GLU A 389 -25.92 -22.66 -3.83
C GLU A 389 -24.97 -23.70 -4.43
N ARG A 390 -24.64 -23.60 -5.72
CA ARG A 390 -23.57 -24.43 -6.33
C ARG A 390 -22.24 -24.24 -5.59
N TYR A 391 -21.87 -22.99 -5.28
CA TYR A 391 -20.68 -22.70 -4.49
C TYR A 391 -20.76 -23.33 -3.10
N ARG A 392 -21.88 -23.11 -2.38
CA ARG A 392 -22.09 -23.66 -1.04
C ARG A 392 -21.97 -25.18 -1.06
N GLY A 393 -22.67 -25.86 -1.96
CA GLY A 393 -22.65 -27.32 -2.07
C GLY A 393 -21.25 -27.89 -2.29
N LEU A 394 -20.41 -27.25 -3.11
CA LEU A 394 -19.04 -27.70 -3.30
C LEU A 394 -18.17 -27.48 -2.06
N VAL A 395 -18.27 -26.33 -1.41
CA VAL A 395 -17.53 -26.07 -0.16
C VAL A 395 -17.94 -27.07 0.92
N GLU A 396 -19.23 -27.38 1.04
CA GLU A 396 -19.74 -28.36 1.98
C GLU A 396 -19.26 -29.78 1.68
N ALA A 397 -19.20 -30.17 0.40
CA ALA A 397 -18.64 -31.46 0.01
C ALA A 397 -17.16 -31.58 0.39
N VAL A 398 -16.38 -30.51 0.18
CA VAL A 398 -14.97 -30.46 0.61
C VAL A 398 -14.86 -30.51 2.13
N ARG A 399 -15.70 -29.75 2.86
CA ARG A 399 -15.72 -29.72 4.31
C ARG A 399 -15.96 -31.10 4.92
N LYS A 400 -16.95 -31.81 4.38
CA LYS A 400 -17.24 -33.19 4.81
C LYS A 400 -16.07 -34.13 4.55
N ALA A 401 -15.53 -34.11 3.33
CA ALA A 401 -14.42 -34.97 2.96
C ALA A 401 -13.12 -34.67 3.72
N GLU A 402 -12.83 -33.39 4.01
CA GLU A 402 -11.69 -32.99 4.83
C GLU A 402 -11.87 -33.46 6.28
N ALA A 403 -13.06 -33.29 6.87
CA ALA A 403 -13.34 -33.79 8.21
C ALA A 403 -13.20 -35.31 8.33
N ASP A 404 -13.65 -36.06 7.32
CA ASP A 404 -13.59 -37.52 7.29
C ASP A 404 -12.16 -38.06 7.06
N LYS A 405 -11.39 -37.43 6.15
CA LYS A 405 -10.08 -37.94 5.69
C LYS A 405 -8.87 -37.28 6.34
N ALA A 406 -9.03 -36.09 6.91
CA ALA A 406 -7.97 -35.33 7.57
C ALA A 406 -8.50 -34.61 8.84
N PRO A 407 -8.96 -35.38 9.84
CA PRO A 407 -9.60 -34.82 11.03
C PRO A 407 -8.71 -33.82 11.76
N GLY A 408 -9.30 -32.72 12.22
CA GLY A 408 -8.60 -31.61 12.89
C GLY A 408 -7.96 -30.59 11.95
N LYS A 409 -8.01 -30.79 10.63
CA LYS A 409 -7.54 -29.81 9.62
C LYS A 409 -8.72 -29.09 8.96
N GLN A 410 -8.55 -27.81 8.65
CA GLN A 410 -9.56 -26.96 7.99
C GLN A 410 -9.02 -26.14 6.80
N GLY A 411 -7.72 -26.25 6.54
CA GLY A 411 -7.03 -25.41 5.55
C GLY A 411 -7.54 -25.64 4.12
N LEU A 412 -8.02 -26.85 3.79
CA LEU A 412 -8.50 -27.14 2.44
C LEU A 412 -9.87 -26.50 2.23
N THR A 413 -10.79 -26.65 3.18
CA THR A 413 -12.10 -26.01 3.12
C THR A 413 -11.99 -24.48 3.05
N GLU A 414 -11.10 -23.88 3.85
CA GLU A 414 -10.89 -22.43 3.79
C GLU A 414 -10.32 -22.00 2.43
N ALA A 415 -9.31 -22.70 1.90
CA ALA A 415 -8.76 -22.42 0.58
C ALA A 415 -9.84 -22.52 -0.51
N VAL A 416 -10.63 -23.60 -0.51
CA VAL A 416 -11.71 -23.77 -1.48
C VAL A 416 -12.77 -22.68 -1.35
N ALA A 417 -13.19 -22.32 -0.13
CA ALA A 417 -14.14 -21.23 0.09
C ALA A 417 -13.62 -19.92 -0.54
N ARG A 418 -12.34 -19.59 -0.35
CA ARG A 418 -11.75 -18.36 -0.91
C ARG A 418 -11.62 -18.42 -2.44
N TYR A 419 -11.10 -19.52 -2.97
CA TYR A 419 -10.62 -19.57 -4.35
C TYR A 419 -11.64 -20.10 -5.35
N LEU A 420 -12.58 -20.95 -4.92
CA LEU A 420 -13.76 -21.27 -5.73
C LEU A 420 -14.58 -19.99 -5.97
N TYR A 421 -14.80 -19.19 -4.93
CA TYR A 421 -15.46 -17.89 -5.07
C TYR A 421 -14.73 -16.98 -6.05
N LYS A 422 -13.39 -16.86 -5.94
CA LYS A 422 -12.59 -16.03 -6.86
C LYS A 422 -12.76 -16.45 -8.33
N LEU A 423 -12.82 -17.75 -8.61
CA LEU A 423 -13.04 -18.26 -9.96
C LEU A 423 -14.49 -18.07 -10.43
N MET A 424 -15.47 -18.22 -9.55
CA MET A 424 -16.89 -18.08 -9.88
C MET A 424 -17.33 -16.62 -10.05
N ALA A 425 -16.77 -15.70 -9.26
CA ALA A 425 -17.01 -14.26 -9.31
C ALA A 425 -15.91 -13.55 -10.11
N TYR A 426 -15.61 -14.06 -11.31
CA TYR A 426 -14.67 -13.40 -12.21
C TYR A 426 -15.21 -12.03 -12.65
N LYS A 427 -14.31 -11.05 -12.79
CA LYS A 427 -14.67 -9.66 -13.06
C LYS A 427 -14.89 -9.44 -14.55
N ASP A 428 -16.05 -9.83 -15.01
CA ASP A 428 -16.56 -9.48 -16.33
C ASP A 428 -17.19 -8.11 -16.37
N GLU A 429 -17.64 -7.72 -17.55
CA GLU A 429 -18.19 -6.40 -17.83
C GLU A 429 -19.42 -6.12 -16.95
N TYR A 430 -20.28 -7.11 -16.71
CA TYR A 430 -21.45 -6.99 -15.84
C TYR A 430 -21.06 -6.84 -14.37
N GLU A 431 -20.08 -7.60 -13.88
CA GLU A 431 -19.64 -7.52 -12.48
C GLU A 431 -18.86 -6.23 -12.21
N VAL A 432 -17.96 -5.83 -13.10
CA VAL A 432 -17.27 -4.53 -13.00
C VAL A 432 -18.29 -3.40 -12.96
N ALA A 433 -19.32 -3.45 -13.81
CA ALA A 433 -20.41 -2.49 -13.80
C ALA A 433 -21.13 -2.47 -12.45
N ARG A 434 -21.53 -3.64 -11.94
CA ARG A 434 -22.19 -3.79 -10.63
C ARG A 434 -21.34 -3.19 -9.51
N LEU A 435 -20.04 -3.47 -9.48
CA LEU A 435 -19.11 -2.98 -8.45
C LEU A 435 -18.86 -1.47 -8.52
N TYR A 436 -19.17 -0.81 -9.63
CA TYR A 436 -19.20 0.65 -9.72
C TYR A 436 -20.54 1.24 -9.28
N THR A 437 -21.64 0.51 -9.47
CA THR A 437 -23.00 1.03 -9.30
C THR A 437 -23.73 0.52 -8.05
N ASP A 438 -23.13 -0.37 -7.26
CA ASP A 438 -23.70 -0.89 -6.01
C ASP A 438 -23.70 0.13 -4.84
N GLY A 439 -23.16 1.33 -5.08
CA GLY A 439 -23.07 2.42 -4.13
C GLY A 439 -21.82 2.40 -3.24
N ASN A 440 -21.09 1.28 -3.16
CA ASN A 440 -19.87 1.20 -2.33
C ASN A 440 -18.77 2.10 -2.88
N PHE A 441 -18.62 2.17 -4.20
CA PHE A 441 -17.66 3.07 -4.84
C PHE A 441 -17.92 4.55 -4.51
N LEU A 442 -19.18 5.00 -4.57
CA LEU A 442 -19.53 6.38 -4.23
C LEU A 442 -19.31 6.69 -2.74
N LYS A 443 -19.57 5.72 -1.85
CA LYS A 443 -19.23 5.83 -0.42
C LYS A 443 -17.72 5.95 -0.21
N GLN A 444 -16.92 5.16 -0.93
CA GLN A 444 -15.47 5.24 -0.91
C GLN A 444 -15.00 6.64 -1.34
N VAL A 445 -15.51 7.16 -2.47
CA VAL A 445 -15.22 8.52 -2.95
C VAL A 445 -15.57 9.58 -1.89
N ALA A 446 -16.76 9.50 -1.28
CA ALA A 446 -17.18 10.45 -0.25
C ALA A 446 -16.39 10.35 1.08
N LYS A 447 -15.79 9.18 1.35
CA LYS A 447 -14.84 8.97 2.46
C LYS A 447 -13.48 9.62 2.16
N THR A 448 -13.02 9.55 0.91
CA THR A 448 -11.67 9.98 0.50
C THR A 448 -11.58 11.45 0.11
N PHE A 449 -12.60 11.99 -0.55
CA PHE A 449 -12.55 13.33 -1.15
C PHE A 449 -13.70 14.23 -0.69
N ASP A 450 -13.37 15.52 -0.59
CA ASP A 450 -14.31 16.63 -0.62
C ASP A 450 -14.34 17.23 -2.05
N GLY A 451 -15.34 18.08 -2.31
CA GLY A 451 -15.48 18.81 -3.58
C GLY A 451 -16.94 18.97 -3.98
N GLN A 452 -17.24 20.07 -4.67
CA GLN A 452 -18.53 20.30 -5.32
C GLN A 452 -18.45 19.74 -6.75
N ASP A 453 -19.53 19.09 -7.22
CA ASP A 453 -19.67 18.59 -8.60
C ASP A 453 -18.53 17.69 -9.11
N LEU A 454 -18.18 16.65 -8.34
CA LEU A 454 -17.18 15.67 -8.73
C LEU A 454 -17.53 15.00 -10.07
N LYS A 455 -16.59 15.03 -11.03
CA LYS A 455 -16.75 14.36 -12.34
C LYS A 455 -15.84 13.16 -12.43
N PHE A 456 -16.39 12.03 -12.87
CA PHE A 456 -15.66 10.77 -13.02
C PHE A 456 -15.19 10.56 -14.46
N GLU A 457 -13.94 10.16 -14.60
CA GLU A 457 -13.33 9.70 -15.86
C GLU A 457 -12.79 8.28 -15.65
N PHE A 458 -13.28 7.35 -16.46
CA PHE A 458 -12.97 5.92 -16.40
C PHE A 458 -11.94 5.54 -17.46
N HIS A 459 -11.04 4.63 -17.11
CA HIS A 459 -9.91 4.23 -17.96
C HIS A 459 -10.02 2.76 -18.34
N LEU A 460 -10.57 2.49 -19.52
CA LEU A 460 -10.98 1.14 -19.94
C LEU A 460 -10.34 0.76 -21.27
N ALA A 461 -10.14 -0.53 -21.51
CA ALA A 461 -9.79 -1.06 -22.83
C ALA A 461 -10.89 -2.06 -23.26
N PRO A 462 -12.03 -1.59 -23.79
CA PRO A 462 -13.13 -2.47 -24.19
C PRO A 462 -12.66 -3.43 -25.30
N PRO A 463 -12.88 -4.76 -25.17
CA PRO A 463 -12.33 -5.76 -26.11
C PRO A 463 -12.64 -5.51 -27.59
N LEU A 464 -13.80 -4.91 -27.90
CA LEU A 464 -14.24 -4.65 -29.28
C LEU A 464 -13.74 -3.32 -29.86
N LEU A 465 -13.26 -2.41 -29.02
CA LEU A 465 -12.91 -1.03 -29.41
C LEU A 465 -11.41 -0.74 -29.26
N ALA A 466 -10.75 -1.35 -28.29
CA ALA A 466 -9.37 -1.09 -27.96
C ALA A 466 -8.44 -1.77 -28.99
N LYS A 467 -7.93 -0.99 -29.93
CA LYS A 467 -6.95 -1.47 -30.91
C LYS A 467 -5.60 -1.77 -30.24
N PRO A 468 -4.92 -2.86 -30.62
CA PRO A 468 -3.54 -3.12 -30.19
C PRO A 468 -2.61 -2.00 -30.65
N ASP A 469 -1.69 -1.63 -29.78
CA ASP A 469 -0.58 -0.77 -30.11
C ASP A 469 0.37 -1.47 -31.11
N PRO A 470 0.77 -0.83 -32.23
CA PRO A 470 1.64 -1.46 -33.22
C PRO A 470 3.04 -1.85 -32.73
N ALA A 471 3.58 -1.16 -31.72
CA ALA A 471 4.93 -1.39 -31.22
C ALA A 471 4.97 -2.46 -30.11
N THR A 472 3.92 -2.55 -29.30
CA THR A 472 3.86 -3.43 -28.12
C THR A 472 2.87 -4.59 -28.26
N GLY A 473 1.95 -4.54 -29.22
CA GLY A 473 0.89 -5.54 -29.42
C GLY A 473 -0.20 -5.53 -28.35
N VAL A 474 -0.17 -4.57 -27.41
CA VAL A 474 -1.08 -4.51 -26.26
C VAL A 474 -2.21 -3.49 -26.52
N PRO A 475 -3.48 -3.80 -26.17
CA PRO A 475 -4.58 -2.84 -26.30
C PRO A 475 -4.35 -1.58 -25.44
N ARG A 476 -4.53 -0.40 -26.04
CA ARG A 476 -4.43 0.88 -25.31
C ARG A 476 -5.74 1.16 -24.56
N LYS A 477 -5.62 1.71 -23.33
CA LYS A 477 -6.78 2.20 -22.59
C LYS A 477 -7.27 3.53 -23.17
N MET A 478 -8.58 3.70 -23.12
CA MET A 478 -9.33 4.87 -23.55
C MET A 478 -9.99 5.52 -22.33
N SER A 479 -10.16 6.83 -22.39
CA SER A 479 -10.88 7.60 -21.37
C SER A 479 -12.36 7.69 -21.71
N PHE A 480 -13.21 7.40 -20.73
CA PHE A 480 -14.66 7.53 -20.81
C PHE A 480 -15.14 8.53 -19.76
N GLY A 481 -15.98 9.48 -20.17
CA GLY A 481 -16.49 10.53 -19.30
C GLY A 481 -17.58 10.04 -18.31
N PRO A 482 -18.21 10.99 -17.58
CA PRO A 482 -19.17 10.67 -16.51
C PRO A 482 -20.38 9.83 -16.95
N TRP A 483 -20.77 9.89 -18.23
CA TRP A 483 -21.86 9.10 -18.81
C TRP A 483 -21.67 7.58 -18.61
N MET A 484 -20.42 7.12 -18.45
CA MET A 484 -20.09 5.72 -18.24
C MET A 484 -20.74 5.15 -16.98
N MET A 485 -21.01 5.97 -15.95
CA MET A 485 -21.76 5.52 -14.77
C MET A 485 -23.19 5.09 -15.13
N THR A 486 -23.85 5.79 -16.05
CA THR A 486 -25.17 5.41 -16.55
C THR A 486 -25.10 4.14 -17.38
N ALA A 487 -24.07 4.02 -18.24
CA ALA A 487 -23.83 2.79 -18.99
C ALA A 487 -23.59 1.58 -18.08
N TYR A 488 -22.82 1.75 -16.99
CA TYR A 488 -22.64 0.70 -15.99
C TYR A 488 -23.95 0.32 -15.29
N LYS A 489 -24.84 1.28 -14.98
CA LYS A 489 -26.14 0.94 -14.36
C LYS A 489 -26.97 0.03 -15.26
N VAL A 490 -27.00 0.34 -16.56
CA VAL A 490 -27.69 -0.49 -17.56
C VAL A 490 -26.99 -1.85 -17.69
N LEU A 491 -25.67 -1.86 -17.80
CA LEU A 491 -24.93 -3.11 -17.95
C LEU A 491 -25.08 -4.03 -16.72
N ALA A 492 -25.08 -3.48 -15.51
CA ALA A 492 -25.26 -4.23 -14.27
C ALA A 492 -26.63 -4.91 -14.19
N SER A 493 -27.69 -4.31 -14.74
CA SER A 493 -29.03 -4.94 -14.77
C SER A 493 -29.13 -6.07 -15.79
N LEU A 494 -28.26 -6.08 -16.80
CA LEU A 494 -28.18 -7.12 -17.83
C LEU A 494 -27.38 -8.36 -17.42
N LYS A 495 -27.02 -8.52 -16.13
CA LYS A 495 -26.29 -9.69 -15.62
C LYS A 495 -26.94 -11.05 -15.97
N GLY A 496 -28.25 -11.07 -16.22
CA GLY A 496 -28.97 -12.27 -16.65
C GLY A 496 -28.55 -12.79 -18.03
N LEU A 497 -27.95 -11.94 -18.87
CA LEU A 497 -27.41 -12.34 -20.16
C LEU A 497 -26.14 -13.18 -20.03
N ARG A 498 -25.40 -13.07 -18.91
CA ARG A 498 -24.13 -13.78 -18.68
C ARG A 498 -24.27 -15.27 -18.97
N GLY A 499 -23.42 -15.77 -19.86
CA GLY A 499 -23.41 -17.19 -20.23
C GLY A 499 -24.52 -17.65 -21.17
N THR A 500 -25.43 -16.75 -21.60
CA THR A 500 -26.43 -17.04 -22.64
C THR A 500 -25.89 -16.77 -24.04
N ALA A 501 -26.64 -17.12 -25.08
CA ALA A 501 -26.29 -16.78 -26.46
C ALA A 501 -26.29 -15.26 -26.75
N PHE A 502 -26.93 -14.46 -25.89
CA PHE A 502 -26.94 -13.00 -26.00
C PHE A 502 -25.78 -12.34 -25.25
N ASP A 503 -24.88 -13.12 -24.66
CA ASP A 503 -23.67 -12.64 -24.01
C ASP A 503 -22.57 -12.32 -25.03
N ILE A 504 -22.61 -11.12 -25.61
CA ILE A 504 -21.64 -10.71 -26.63
C ILE A 504 -20.19 -10.76 -26.11
N PHE A 505 -19.97 -10.48 -24.82
CA PHE A 505 -18.64 -10.52 -24.19
C PHE A 505 -18.19 -11.96 -23.95
N GLY A 506 -19.14 -12.86 -23.71
CA GLY A 506 -18.94 -14.29 -23.52
C GLY A 506 -18.26 -15.00 -24.70
N TYR A 507 -18.23 -14.42 -25.90
CA TYR A 507 -17.55 -15.01 -27.06
C TYR A 507 -16.03 -14.79 -27.07
N THR A 508 -15.52 -13.85 -26.28
CA THR A 508 -14.09 -13.56 -26.19
C THR A 508 -13.30 -14.75 -25.62
N HIS A 509 -12.03 -14.85 -26.01
CA HIS A 509 -11.13 -15.89 -25.48
C HIS A 509 -11.05 -15.81 -23.95
N GLU A 510 -10.93 -14.60 -23.38
CA GLU A 510 -10.84 -14.40 -21.92
C GLU A 510 -12.04 -14.97 -21.17
N ARG A 511 -13.29 -14.67 -21.60
CA ARG A 511 -14.48 -15.21 -20.93
C ARG A 511 -14.63 -16.72 -21.09
N LYS A 512 -14.20 -17.29 -22.22
CA LYS A 512 -14.16 -18.75 -22.41
C LYS A 512 -13.18 -19.40 -21.45
N THR A 513 -11.98 -18.84 -21.32
CA THR A 513 -10.96 -19.31 -20.37
C THR A 513 -11.46 -19.23 -18.93
N GLU A 514 -12.07 -18.13 -18.49
CA GLU A 514 -12.59 -18.01 -17.12
C GLU A 514 -13.66 -19.05 -16.78
N ARG A 515 -14.59 -19.32 -17.71
CA ARG A 515 -15.60 -20.38 -17.53
C ARG A 515 -14.99 -21.77 -17.51
N GLN A 516 -13.94 -22.00 -18.31
CA GLN A 516 -13.21 -23.27 -18.29
C GLN A 516 -12.45 -23.46 -16.98
N LEU A 517 -11.83 -22.41 -16.43
CA LEU A 517 -11.11 -22.49 -15.15
C LEU A 517 -12.00 -22.94 -13.98
N ILE A 518 -13.28 -22.55 -13.97
CA ILE A 518 -14.22 -23.06 -12.97
C ILE A 518 -14.35 -24.58 -13.10
N ARG A 519 -14.57 -25.10 -14.32
CA ARG A 519 -14.74 -26.54 -14.56
C ARG A 519 -13.46 -27.32 -14.25
N ASP A 520 -12.31 -26.81 -14.67
CA ASP A 520 -11.00 -27.41 -14.39
C ASP A 520 -10.75 -27.49 -12.88
N TYR A 521 -11.13 -26.43 -12.14
CA TYR A 521 -10.99 -26.40 -10.70
C TYR A 521 -11.93 -27.38 -10.01
N GLU A 522 -13.19 -27.50 -10.45
CA GLU A 522 -14.12 -28.53 -9.93
C GLU A 522 -13.59 -29.95 -10.16
N ALA A 523 -13.02 -30.23 -11.33
CA ALA A 523 -12.40 -31.51 -11.63
C ALA A 523 -11.14 -31.76 -10.77
N LEU A 524 -10.31 -30.74 -10.56
CA LEU A 524 -9.16 -30.80 -9.66
C LEU A 524 -9.59 -31.11 -8.22
N LEU A 525 -10.64 -30.44 -7.72
CA LEU A 525 -11.18 -30.72 -6.39
C LEU A 525 -11.69 -32.16 -6.29
N ALA A 526 -12.38 -32.67 -7.30
CA ALA A 526 -12.82 -34.07 -7.31
C ALA A 526 -11.63 -35.05 -7.22
N GLU A 527 -10.53 -34.79 -7.94
CA GLU A 527 -9.31 -35.59 -7.83
C GLU A 527 -8.66 -35.48 -6.44
N ILE A 528 -8.55 -34.27 -5.90
CA ILE A 528 -8.02 -34.01 -4.55
C ILE A 528 -8.83 -34.79 -3.51
N LEU A 529 -10.16 -34.66 -3.54
CA LEU A 529 -11.05 -35.34 -2.60
C LEU A 529 -10.98 -36.86 -2.74
N GLY A 530 -10.74 -37.39 -3.94
CA GLY A 530 -10.54 -38.82 -4.16
C GLY A 530 -9.33 -39.39 -3.42
N LYS A 531 -8.22 -38.63 -3.38
CA LYS A 531 -6.91 -39.09 -2.86
C LYS A 531 -6.46 -38.40 -1.57
N LEU A 532 -7.30 -37.57 -0.95
CA LEU A 532 -6.97 -36.82 0.25
C LEU A 532 -6.59 -37.76 1.41
N THR A 533 -5.46 -37.48 2.04
CA THR A 533 -4.98 -38.11 3.27
C THR A 533 -4.46 -37.04 4.23
N PRO A 534 -4.23 -37.35 5.51
CA PRO A 534 -3.62 -36.39 6.43
C PRO A 534 -2.24 -35.91 5.96
N ASP A 535 -1.45 -36.77 5.33
CA ASP A 535 -0.06 -36.49 4.92
C ASP A 535 0.01 -35.57 3.69
N ASN A 536 -0.88 -35.76 2.71
CA ASN A 536 -0.90 -34.93 1.50
C ASN A 536 -1.79 -33.67 1.64
N HIS A 537 -2.36 -33.44 2.81
CA HIS A 537 -3.26 -32.31 3.07
C HIS A 537 -2.65 -30.96 2.72
N ALA A 538 -1.40 -30.70 3.13
CA ALA A 538 -0.74 -29.42 2.84
C ALA A 538 -0.60 -29.17 1.32
N LEU A 539 -0.34 -30.23 0.56
CA LEU A 539 -0.24 -30.18 -0.89
C LEU A 539 -1.60 -29.97 -1.55
N ALA A 540 -2.66 -30.60 -1.03
CA ALA A 540 -4.05 -30.36 -1.44
C ALA A 540 -4.45 -28.88 -1.22
N VAL A 541 -4.08 -28.29 -0.08
CA VAL A 541 -4.28 -26.86 0.20
C VAL A 541 -3.51 -26.00 -0.80
N GLY A 542 -2.25 -26.34 -1.10
CA GLY A 542 -1.44 -25.64 -2.09
C GLY A 542 -2.08 -25.63 -3.48
N LEU A 543 -2.57 -26.80 -3.93
CA LEU A 543 -3.30 -26.93 -5.20
C LEU A 543 -4.60 -26.11 -5.22
N ALA A 544 -5.41 -26.21 -4.16
CA ALA A 544 -6.64 -25.42 -4.02
C ALA A 544 -6.35 -23.90 -3.98
N SER A 545 -5.14 -23.50 -3.62
CA SER A 545 -4.73 -22.09 -3.50
C SER A 545 -4.18 -21.48 -4.80
N ILE A 546 -3.93 -22.26 -5.85
CA ILE A 546 -3.42 -21.77 -7.14
C ILE A 546 -4.21 -20.59 -7.72
N PRO A 547 -5.56 -20.53 -7.65
CA PRO A 547 -6.31 -19.42 -8.20
C PRO A 547 -5.96 -18.06 -7.59
N GLU A 548 -5.35 -18.02 -6.40
CA GLU A 548 -4.80 -16.80 -5.81
C GLU A 548 -3.85 -16.06 -6.76
N LYS A 549 -3.06 -16.82 -7.53
CA LYS A 549 -2.02 -16.30 -8.43
C LYS A 549 -2.58 -15.76 -9.74
N ILE A 550 -3.82 -16.11 -10.08
CA ILE A 550 -4.50 -15.65 -11.31
C ILE A 550 -5.13 -14.27 -11.05
N ARG A 551 -4.35 -13.20 -11.26
CA ARG A 551 -4.74 -11.81 -10.98
C ARG A 551 -4.65 -10.91 -12.22
N GLY A 552 -5.48 -9.88 -12.27
CA GLY A 552 -5.41 -8.82 -13.29
C GLY A 552 -6.47 -8.99 -14.38
N PHE A 553 -6.27 -8.29 -15.49
CA PHE A 553 -7.20 -8.23 -16.63
C PHE A 553 -6.45 -8.43 -17.94
N GLY A 554 -7.11 -8.96 -18.97
CA GLY A 554 -6.56 -9.14 -20.30
C GLY A 554 -5.19 -9.82 -20.30
N HIS A 555 -4.22 -9.23 -21.00
CA HIS A 555 -2.87 -9.78 -21.13
C HIS A 555 -2.12 -9.94 -19.79
N VAL A 556 -2.41 -9.10 -18.79
CA VAL A 556 -1.82 -9.23 -17.44
C VAL A 556 -2.32 -10.51 -16.77
N LYS A 557 -3.63 -10.79 -16.89
CA LYS A 557 -4.23 -12.02 -16.36
C LYS A 557 -3.73 -13.25 -17.09
N ALA A 558 -3.61 -13.18 -18.42
CA ALA A 558 -3.08 -14.27 -19.24
C ALA A 558 -1.67 -14.67 -18.79
N ARG A 559 -0.76 -13.70 -18.64
CA ARG A 559 0.60 -13.96 -18.13
C ARG A 559 0.60 -14.61 -16.74
N HIS A 560 -0.24 -14.16 -15.82
CA HIS A 560 -0.34 -14.76 -14.50
C HIS A 560 -0.96 -16.17 -14.54
N LEU A 561 -1.93 -16.39 -15.43
CA LEU A 561 -2.52 -17.70 -15.64
C LEU A 561 -1.48 -18.72 -16.13
N ASP A 562 -0.63 -18.34 -17.08
CA ASP A 562 0.43 -19.21 -17.61
C ASP A 562 1.40 -19.67 -16.52
N VAL A 563 1.79 -18.74 -15.64
CA VAL A 563 2.66 -19.06 -14.48
C VAL A 563 1.92 -19.96 -13.50
N ALA A 564 0.66 -19.64 -13.17
CA ALA A 564 -0.15 -20.41 -12.24
C ALA A 564 -0.38 -21.86 -12.73
N LYS A 565 -0.64 -22.06 -14.03
CA LYS A 565 -0.84 -23.40 -14.60
C LYS A 565 0.42 -24.26 -14.63
N LYS A 566 1.61 -23.66 -14.79
CA LYS A 566 2.88 -24.40 -14.66
C LYS A 566 3.08 -24.90 -13.23
N GLU A 567 2.76 -24.07 -12.24
CA GLU A 567 2.84 -24.45 -10.84
C GLU A 567 1.78 -25.48 -10.44
N GLU A 568 0.53 -25.31 -10.91
CA GLU A 568 -0.55 -26.29 -10.76
C GLU A 568 -0.11 -27.67 -11.26
N ALA A 569 0.48 -27.73 -12.46
CA ALA A 569 0.97 -28.98 -13.04
C ALA A 569 2.07 -29.62 -12.19
N ALA A 570 3.01 -28.83 -11.64
CA ALA A 570 4.08 -29.32 -10.78
C ALA A 570 3.54 -29.89 -9.45
N LEU A 571 2.66 -29.15 -8.77
CA LEU A 571 2.03 -29.61 -7.52
C LEU A 571 1.13 -30.82 -7.74
N LEU A 572 0.44 -30.88 -8.88
CA LEU A 572 -0.45 -32.00 -9.20
C LEU A 572 0.35 -33.27 -9.52
N ALA A 573 1.50 -33.14 -10.18
CA ALA A 573 2.42 -34.26 -10.38
C ALA A 573 2.93 -34.80 -9.04
N GLU A 574 3.29 -33.91 -8.11
CA GLU A 574 3.70 -34.31 -6.76
C GLU A 574 2.55 -34.99 -6.00
N PHE A 575 1.33 -34.45 -6.09
CA PHE A 575 0.15 -35.00 -5.42
C PHE A 575 -0.20 -36.41 -5.93
N ARG A 576 0.01 -36.66 -7.22
CA ARG A 576 -0.19 -37.97 -7.85
C ARG A 576 0.91 -38.97 -7.51
N SER A 577 2.14 -38.52 -7.24
CA SER A 577 3.28 -39.39 -6.94
C SER A 577 3.24 -40.04 -5.55
N GLY A 578 2.32 -39.62 -4.67
CA GLY A 578 2.23 -40.11 -3.30
C GLY A 578 3.27 -39.48 -2.37
N PRO A 579 3.21 -39.75 -1.05
CA PRO A 579 4.15 -39.17 -0.09
C PRO A 579 5.58 -39.59 -0.44
N LYS A 580 6.46 -38.59 -0.67
CA LYS A 580 7.90 -38.85 -0.69
C LYS A 580 8.31 -39.30 0.71
N PRO A 581 9.09 -40.39 0.86
CA PRO A 581 9.61 -40.77 2.18
C PRO A 581 10.37 -39.59 2.76
N GLU A 582 10.12 -39.26 4.03
CA GLU A 582 10.89 -38.27 4.76
C GLU A 582 12.37 -38.58 4.58
N VAL A 583 13.11 -37.65 3.97
CA VAL A 583 14.56 -37.64 4.11
C VAL A 583 14.80 -37.37 5.58
N LYS A 584 15.09 -38.42 6.34
CA LYS A 584 15.67 -38.29 7.68
C LYS A 584 16.89 -37.39 7.52
N LEU A 585 16.77 -36.13 7.94
CA LEU A 585 17.91 -35.28 8.20
C LEU A 585 18.74 -36.03 9.23
N ALA A 586 19.84 -36.62 8.76
CA ALA A 586 20.87 -37.17 9.62
C ALA A 586 21.28 -36.04 10.57
N ALA A 587 21.19 -36.33 11.86
CA ALA A 587 21.70 -35.47 12.90
C ALA A 587 23.20 -35.30 12.69
N GLU A 588 23.66 -34.05 12.59
CA GLU A 588 25.00 -33.58 12.97
C GLU A 588 24.95 -32.09 13.32
#